data_AF-A0A952RQE7-F1
#
_entry.id   AF-A0A952RQE7-F1
#
_cell.length_a   1.000
_cell.length_b   1.000
_cell.length_c   1.000
_cell.angle_alpha   90.00
_cell.angle_beta   90.00
_cell.angle_gamma   90.00
#
_symmetry.space_group_name_H-M   'P 1'
#
loop_
_entity.id
_entity.type
_entity.pdbx_description
1 polymer ?
#
loop_
_entity_poly.entity_id
_entity_poly.type
_entity_poly.pdbx_seq_one_letter_code
_entity_poly.pdbx_strand_id
1 'polypeptide(L)'
;MTSSRQVFRRAFVFAIGSVLVGCAMVAGIDGFRIGECKGGNCDRDGEAPPPPPPPDVNVPVVDTGVPCVGRGTPTAIRVGTPPNTFCIDTTEVTNADYKVFLDAGVNPATQGGTCLWNKTYQPSYPVSDPDAGMVVPAPADDAPVTNVDWCDAVAFCQWAGKYLCGAVEDGKKIGPVSEADLLNFKANQWLLACSAEARLRFPYGGVFDGTKCNLADLGEGGVLPVGSLPGCQGGYQGLFDMVGNVREWFDGPCKPPPDSGAPDAAGPEADTCILKGGAFDNGGGTNGPVYGCGFDEPSIRRDHQSGNTGFRCCSD
;
A
#
# COMPACT_ATOMS: atom_id res chain seq x y z
N MET A 1 -5.07 50.72 -57.89
CA MET A 1 -5.74 50.03 -59.02
C MET A 1 -6.86 49.17 -58.45
N THR A 2 -8.10 49.55 -58.75
CA THR A 2 -9.32 48.74 -59.01
C THR A 2 -9.13 47.20 -59.05
N SER A 3 -10.05 46.32 -58.65
CA SER A 3 -11.51 46.33 -58.74
C SER A 3 -12.13 45.20 -57.90
N SER A 4 -13.34 45.46 -57.40
CA SER A 4 -14.34 44.48 -56.92
C SER A 4 -15.00 43.70 -58.08
N ARG A 5 -15.56 42.51 -57.79
CA ARG A 5 -16.86 41.94 -58.29
C ARG A 5 -16.94 40.43 -57.95
N GLN A 6 -17.78 40.01 -57.01
CA GLN A 6 -19.21 39.62 -57.14
C GLN A 6 -19.49 38.27 -57.83
N VAL A 7 -19.89 37.30 -56.99
CA VAL A 7 -21.10 36.43 -57.02
C VAL A 7 -21.58 35.88 -58.38
N PHE A 8 -21.74 34.55 -58.47
CA PHE A 8 -22.92 33.97 -59.11
C PHE A 8 -23.37 32.65 -58.46
N ARG A 9 -24.64 32.64 -58.04
CA ARG A 9 -25.45 31.51 -57.56
C ARG A 9 -25.71 30.49 -58.68
N ARG A 10 -25.97 29.23 -58.31
CA ARG A 10 -27.15 28.47 -58.79
C ARG A 10 -27.36 27.21 -57.96
N ALA A 11 -28.51 27.17 -57.28
CA ALA A 11 -29.10 25.98 -56.67
C ALA A 11 -29.85 25.18 -57.74
N PHE A 12 -29.89 23.86 -57.63
CA PHE A 12 -31.05 23.04 -58.04
C PHE A 12 -31.05 21.71 -57.26
N VAL A 13 -32.17 21.47 -56.61
CA VAL A 13 -32.57 20.26 -55.86
C VAL A 13 -33.09 19.22 -56.86
N PHE A 14 -32.85 17.93 -56.65
CA PHE A 14 -33.85 16.86 -56.85
C PHE A 14 -33.44 15.58 -56.12
N ALA A 15 -34.33 15.12 -55.25
CA ALA A 15 -34.37 13.77 -54.71
C ALA A 15 -35.01 12.82 -55.73
N ILE A 16 -34.67 11.52 -55.68
CA ILE A 16 -35.55 10.35 -55.90
C ILE A 16 -34.73 9.11 -55.53
N GLY A 17 -35.28 8.26 -54.64
CA GLY A 17 -34.66 7.00 -54.23
C GLY A 17 -34.94 5.85 -55.21
N SER A 18 -34.34 4.69 -54.94
CA SER A 18 -34.91 3.36 -55.18
C SER A 18 -34.06 2.26 -54.55
N VAL A 19 -34.79 1.33 -53.94
CA VAL A 19 -34.46 0.07 -53.28
C VAL A 19 -33.61 -0.87 -54.15
N LEU A 20 -32.69 -1.66 -53.54
CA LEU A 20 -32.66 -3.12 -53.70
C LEU A 20 -31.70 -3.82 -52.73
N VAL A 21 -32.20 -4.96 -52.27
CA VAL A 21 -31.71 -5.88 -51.24
C VAL A 21 -30.52 -6.68 -51.76
N GLY A 22 -29.50 -6.86 -50.92
CA GLY A 22 -28.44 -7.84 -51.11
C GLY A 22 -28.00 -8.41 -49.77
N CYS A 23 -28.60 -9.53 -49.37
CA CYS A 23 -28.08 -10.36 -48.29
C CYS A 23 -26.72 -10.93 -48.70
N ALA A 24 -25.67 -10.67 -47.93
CA ALA A 24 -24.48 -11.50 -47.89
C ALA A 24 -24.32 -12.01 -46.46
N MET A 25 -24.41 -13.33 -46.34
CA MET A 25 -24.26 -14.08 -45.10
C MET A 25 -22.85 -13.86 -44.53
N VAL A 26 -22.77 -13.33 -43.31
CA VAL A 26 -21.64 -13.59 -42.43
C VAL A 26 -22.18 -14.46 -41.31
N ALA A 27 -21.82 -15.73 -41.35
CA ALA A 27 -22.11 -16.69 -40.31
C ALA A 27 -21.32 -16.35 -39.05
N GLY A 28 -22.02 -16.34 -37.91
CA GLY A 28 -21.45 -16.72 -36.61
C GLY A 28 -20.77 -15.63 -35.78
N ILE A 29 -21.55 -14.68 -35.24
CA ILE A 29 -21.24 -14.05 -33.93
C ILE A 29 -22.57 -13.77 -33.19
N ASP A 30 -23.34 -14.81 -32.89
CA ASP A 30 -24.42 -14.70 -31.90
C ASP A 30 -23.80 -14.72 -30.51
N GLY A 31 -23.69 -13.56 -29.86
CA GLY A 31 -23.30 -13.51 -28.45
C GLY A 31 -22.72 -12.23 -27.90
N PHE A 32 -22.45 -11.18 -28.70
CA PHE A 32 -21.97 -9.92 -28.14
C PHE A 32 -23.13 -9.05 -27.66
N ARG A 33 -23.60 -9.30 -26.43
CA ARG A 33 -24.22 -8.23 -25.64
C ARG A 33 -23.08 -7.34 -25.17
N ILE A 34 -22.97 -6.14 -25.73
CA ILE A 34 -22.19 -5.06 -25.12
C ILE A 34 -22.91 -4.71 -23.82
N GLY A 35 -22.53 -5.37 -22.73
CA GLY A 35 -22.90 -4.96 -21.38
C GLY A 35 -22.33 -3.57 -21.13
N GLU A 36 -23.11 -2.73 -20.46
CA GLU A 36 -22.69 -1.40 -20.01
C GLU A 36 -21.59 -1.53 -18.93
N CYS A 37 -20.38 -1.87 -19.33
CA CYS A 37 -19.23 -1.90 -18.41
C CYS A 37 -18.71 -0.47 -18.24
N LYS A 38 -19.21 0.24 -17.24
CA LYS A 38 -18.65 1.51 -16.76
C LYS A 38 -17.32 1.25 -16.03
N GLY A 39 -16.23 1.07 -16.78
CA GLY A 39 -14.86 1.41 -16.34
C GLY A 39 -14.16 0.49 -15.32
N GLY A 40 -14.28 -0.83 -15.41
CA GLY A 40 -13.49 -1.78 -14.61
C GLY A 40 -13.22 -3.11 -15.33
N ASN A 41 -12.12 -3.80 -14.97
CA ASN A 41 -11.68 -5.05 -15.59
C ASN A 41 -12.65 -6.20 -15.23
N CYS A 42 -13.05 -7.00 -16.21
CA CYS A 42 -13.98 -8.12 -16.03
C CYS A 42 -13.19 -9.42 -15.83
N ASP A 43 -13.36 -10.09 -14.68
CA ASP A 43 -12.85 -11.44 -14.49
C ASP A 43 -13.58 -12.44 -15.39
N ARG A 44 -12.89 -13.53 -15.76
CA ARG A 44 -13.29 -14.51 -16.78
C ARG A 44 -14.62 -15.25 -16.52
N ASP A 45 -15.22 -15.07 -15.35
CA ASP A 45 -16.44 -15.77 -14.94
C ASP A 45 -17.71 -14.91 -15.03
N GLY A 46 -17.64 -13.66 -15.52
CA GLY A 46 -18.83 -12.85 -15.81
C GLY A 46 -19.65 -12.43 -14.58
N GLU A 47 -19.14 -12.67 -13.38
CA GLU A 47 -19.69 -12.10 -12.15
C GLU A 47 -19.27 -10.62 -12.08
N ALA A 48 -20.24 -9.71 -12.00
CA ALA A 48 -19.93 -8.32 -11.70
C ALA A 48 -19.22 -8.26 -10.34
N PRO A 49 -18.24 -7.36 -10.14
CA PRO A 49 -17.70 -7.12 -8.81
C PRO A 49 -18.86 -6.83 -7.86
N PRO A 50 -18.88 -7.39 -6.63
CA PRO A 50 -19.93 -7.09 -5.68
C PRO A 50 -20.01 -5.56 -5.50
N PRO A 51 -21.23 -5.00 -5.37
CA PRO A 51 -21.38 -3.57 -5.15
C PRO A 51 -20.57 -3.16 -3.92
N PRO A 52 -19.99 -1.94 -3.91
CA PRO A 52 -19.31 -1.44 -2.72
C PRO A 52 -20.28 -1.52 -1.55
N PRO A 53 -19.84 -2.04 -0.40
CA PRO A 53 -20.74 -2.20 0.73
C PRO A 53 -21.20 -0.81 1.22
N PRO A 54 -22.39 -0.71 1.84
CA PRO A 54 -22.93 0.55 2.34
C PRO A 54 -21.94 1.24 3.28
N PRO A 55 -22.01 2.58 3.43
CA PRO A 55 -21.06 3.37 4.21
C PRO A 55 -20.94 2.95 5.70
N ASP A 56 -21.88 2.16 6.20
CA ASP A 56 -21.82 1.50 7.51
C ASP A 56 -21.51 0.00 7.36
N VAL A 57 -20.33 -0.34 6.83
CA VAL A 57 -19.81 -1.69 7.00
C VAL A 57 -19.51 -1.83 8.48
N ASN A 58 -20.37 -2.51 9.23
CA ASN A 58 -20.05 -3.03 10.55
C ASN A 58 -18.84 -3.96 10.39
N VAL A 59 -17.64 -3.39 10.45
CA VAL A 59 -16.43 -4.16 10.58
C VAL A 59 -16.57 -4.97 11.87
N PRO A 60 -16.31 -6.28 11.84
CA PRO A 60 -16.30 -7.08 13.05
C PRO A 60 -15.36 -6.49 14.10
N VAL A 61 -15.89 -6.19 15.28
CA VAL A 61 -15.04 -6.02 16.48
C VAL A 61 -14.56 -7.42 16.86
N VAL A 62 -13.27 -7.69 16.67
CA VAL A 62 -12.66 -8.99 16.98
C VAL A 62 -12.09 -8.94 18.39
N ASP A 63 -12.94 -8.67 19.39
CA ASP A 63 -12.52 -8.73 20.79
C ASP A 63 -12.72 -10.15 21.33
N THR A 64 -11.63 -10.93 21.34
CA THR A 64 -11.59 -12.27 21.93
C THR A 64 -11.26 -12.23 23.43
N GLY A 65 -11.00 -11.05 24.00
CA GLY A 65 -10.46 -10.88 25.35
C GLY A 65 -9.01 -11.34 25.50
N VAL A 66 -8.36 -11.81 24.43
CA VAL A 66 -6.95 -12.23 24.42
C VAL A 66 -6.08 -11.03 24.05
N PRO A 67 -5.23 -10.54 24.97
CA PRO A 67 -4.33 -9.42 24.69
C PRO A 67 -3.35 -9.76 23.55
N CYS A 68 -3.05 -8.77 22.72
CA CYS A 68 -1.96 -8.88 21.76
C CYS A 68 -0.62 -8.95 22.49
N VAL A 69 0.28 -9.82 22.01
CA VAL A 69 1.60 -10.01 22.60
C VAL A 69 2.57 -8.88 22.22
N GLY A 70 3.63 -8.72 23.02
CA GLY A 70 4.71 -7.77 22.78
C GLY A 70 4.76 -6.61 23.77
N ARG A 71 5.71 -5.69 23.56
CA ARG A 71 6.02 -4.58 24.48
C ARG A 71 4.99 -3.43 24.50
N GLY A 72 3.86 -3.57 23.81
CA GLY A 72 2.77 -2.57 23.78
C GLY A 72 3.06 -1.29 22.99
N THR A 73 4.15 -1.27 22.22
CA THR A 73 4.65 -0.09 21.49
C THR A 73 4.90 -0.42 20.00
N PRO A 74 4.08 0.09 19.07
CA PRO A 74 2.74 0.64 19.26
C PRO A 74 1.76 -0.36 19.89
N THR A 75 0.60 0.14 20.31
CA THR A 75 -0.50 -0.73 20.74
C THR A 75 -0.98 -1.56 19.56
N ALA A 76 -1.29 -2.84 19.80
CA ALA A 76 -1.84 -3.72 18.77
C ALA A 76 -3.31 -4.02 19.04
N ILE A 77 -4.07 -4.21 17.96
CA ILE A 77 -5.45 -4.68 17.99
C ILE A 77 -5.56 -6.01 17.24
N ARG A 78 -6.54 -6.83 17.61
CA ARG A 78 -6.84 -8.07 16.91
C ARG A 78 -7.76 -7.79 15.72
N VAL A 79 -7.42 -8.36 14.57
CA VAL A 79 -8.10 -8.20 13.29
C VAL A 79 -8.37 -9.56 12.64
N GLY A 80 -9.23 -9.56 11.61
CA GLY A 80 -9.60 -10.74 10.83
C GLY A 80 -10.74 -11.56 11.44
N THR A 81 -11.25 -12.53 10.68
CA THR A 81 -12.23 -13.49 11.19
C THR A 81 -11.64 -14.89 11.30
N PRO A 82 -12.10 -15.73 12.25
CA PRO A 82 -11.61 -17.10 12.39
C PRO A 82 -11.69 -17.87 11.07
N PRO A 83 -10.66 -18.66 10.73
CA PRO A 83 -9.48 -18.98 11.56
C PRO A 83 -8.36 -17.94 11.50
N ASN A 84 -8.42 -16.95 10.60
CA ASN A 84 -7.36 -15.97 10.37
C ASN A 84 -7.51 -14.71 11.25
N THR A 85 -7.40 -14.91 12.57
CA THR A 85 -7.28 -13.78 13.51
C THR A 85 -5.85 -13.61 14.00
N PHE A 86 -5.32 -12.40 13.92
CA PHE A 86 -3.98 -12.03 14.40
C PHE A 86 -4.01 -10.59 14.91
N CYS A 87 -2.92 -10.16 15.55
CA CYS A 87 -2.74 -8.82 16.05
C CYS A 87 -1.87 -7.98 15.09
N ILE A 88 -2.22 -6.71 14.92
CA ILE A 88 -1.48 -5.72 14.14
C ILE A 88 -1.39 -4.41 14.92
N ASP A 89 -0.27 -3.73 14.80
CA ASP A 89 -0.07 -2.41 15.38
C ASP A 89 -1.08 -1.40 14.81
N THR A 90 -1.68 -0.61 15.70
CA THR A 90 -2.72 0.38 15.36
C THR A 90 -2.21 1.49 14.48
N THR A 91 -0.91 1.71 14.48
CA THR A 91 -0.20 2.75 13.74
C THR A 91 1.15 2.21 13.30
N GLU A 92 1.85 2.96 12.46
CA GLU A 92 3.28 2.80 12.25
C GLU A 92 4.06 2.95 13.56
N VAL A 93 5.26 2.37 13.58
CA VAL A 93 6.20 2.53 14.70
C VAL A 93 6.63 3.99 14.78
N THR A 94 6.54 4.60 15.96
CA THR A 94 6.90 6.01 16.15
C THR A 94 8.40 6.21 16.37
N ASN A 95 8.89 7.43 16.18
CA ASN A 95 10.27 7.79 16.55
C ASN A 95 10.55 7.56 18.04
N ALA A 96 9.57 7.82 18.92
CA ALA A 96 9.68 7.54 20.35
C ALA A 96 9.85 6.05 20.64
N ASP A 97 9.05 5.18 20.02
CA ASP A 97 9.15 3.74 20.21
C ASP A 97 10.49 3.20 19.69
N TYR A 98 10.91 3.67 18.51
CA TYR A 98 12.17 3.27 17.90
C TYR A 98 13.37 3.73 18.73
N LYS A 99 13.28 4.89 19.38
CA LYS A 99 14.29 5.36 20.33
C LYS A 99 14.46 4.39 21.51
N VAL A 100 13.37 3.84 22.04
CA VAL A 100 13.46 2.82 23.12
C VAL A 100 14.17 1.55 22.64
N PHE A 101 13.97 1.15 21.38
CA PHE A 101 14.70 0.04 20.76
C PHE A 101 16.20 0.34 20.64
N LEU A 102 16.58 1.53 20.17
CA LEU A 102 17.97 1.95 20.08
C LEU A 102 18.65 2.00 21.47
N ASP A 103 17.97 2.55 22.46
CA ASP A 103 18.46 2.66 23.83
C ASP A 103 18.62 1.28 24.51
N ALA A 104 17.92 0.24 24.02
CA ALA A 104 18.11 -1.13 24.47
C ALA A 104 19.42 -1.78 23.99
N GLY A 105 20.13 -1.17 23.04
CA GLY A 105 21.47 -1.61 22.63
C GLY A 105 21.50 -3.01 21.99
N VAL A 106 20.48 -3.38 21.23
CA VAL A 106 20.44 -4.64 20.49
C VAL A 106 21.62 -4.69 19.52
N ASN A 107 22.39 -5.78 19.55
CA ASN A 107 23.61 -5.90 18.74
C ASN A 107 23.25 -6.31 17.29
N PRO A 108 23.56 -5.50 16.26
CA PRO A 108 23.29 -5.86 14.86
C PRO A 108 23.96 -7.16 14.41
N ALA A 109 25.00 -7.64 15.10
CA ALA A 109 25.63 -8.91 14.81
C ALA A 109 24.78 -10.14 15.18
N THR A 110 23.68 -9.97 15.92
CA THR A 110 22.76 -11.08 16.29
C THR A 110 21.63 -11.29 15.28
N GLN A 111 21.64 -10.55 14.17
CA GLN A 111 20.64 -10.68 13.11
C GLN A 111 20.74 -12.01 12.36
N GLY A 112 19.64 -12.42 11.73
CA GLY A 112 19.62 -13.56 10.83
C GLY A 112 20.48 -13.33 9.57
N GLY A 113 20.85 -14.43 8.89
CA GLY A 113 21.79 -14.44 7.75
C GLY A 113 21.58 -13.33 6.72
N THR A 114 20.34 -13.16 6.25
CA THR A 114 19.93 -12.17 5.24
C THR A 114 20.13 -10.72 5.67
N CYS A 115 20.35 -10.45 6.97
CA CYS A 115 20.55 -9.12 7.54
C CYS A 115 21.95 -8.91 8.14
N LEU A 116 22.89 -9.86 7.97
CA LEU A 116 24.24 -9.75 8.53
C LEU A 116 25.07 -8.60 7.93
N TRP A 117 24.68 -8.08 6.77
CA TRP A 117 25.30 -6.89 6.17
C TRP A 117 24.92 -5.61 6.92
N ASN A 118 23.75 -5.55 7.55
CA ASN A 118 23.31 -4.39 8.32
C ASN A 118 24.14 -4.32 9.62
N LYS A 119 24.89 -3.21 9.78
CA LYS A 119 25.81 -2.99 10.91
C LYS A 119 25.29 -1.99 11.93
N THR A 120 24.14 -1.36 11.69
CA THR A 120 23.62 -0.30 12.54
C THR A 120 22.11 -0.16 12.35
N TYR A 121 21.39 -0.01 13.46
CA TYR A 121 19.95 0.28 13.43
C TYR A 121 19.63 1.78 13.39
N GLN A 122 20.65 2.63 13.31
CA GLN A 122 20.45 4.08 13.29
C GLN A 122 19.79 4.50 11.97
N PRO A 123 18.64 5.20 12.01
CA PRO A 123 18.02 5.67 10.78
C PRO A 123 18.90 6.71 10.10
N SER A 124 18.99 6.68 8.77
CA SER A 124 19.84 7.58 7.98
C SER A 124 19.18 8.95 7.76
N TYR A 125 19.06 9.75 8.83
CA TYR A 125 18.61 11.13 8.71
C TYR A 125 19.70 12.06 8.17
N PRO A 126 19.32 13.13 7.43
CA PRO A 126 20.22 14.23 7.15
C PRO A 126 20.76 14.82 8.47
N VAL A 127 22.07 14.94 8.57
CA VAL A 127 22.73 15.48 9.77
C VAL A 127 22.74 17.00 9.69
N SER A 128 22.42 17.68 10.79
CA SER A 128 22.60 19.13 10.88
C SER A 128 24.08 19.49 10.72
N ASP A 129 24.35 20.50 9.88
CA ASP A 129 25.65 21.13 9.73
C ASP A 129 25.50 22.64 9.98
N PRO A 130 25.64 23.10 11.24
CA PRO A 130 25.52 24.51 11.59
C PRO A 130 26.56 25.39 10.89
N ASP A 131 27.74 24.85 10.58
CA ASP A 131 28.82 25.59 9.90
C ASP A 131 28.48 25.83 8.42
N ALA A 132 27.73 24.91 7.80
CA ALA A 132 27.12 25.10 6.48
C ALA A 132 25.76 25.85 6.52
N GLY A 133 25.31 26.29 7.70
CA GLY A 133 24.00 26.92 7.87
C GLY A 133 22.81 25.96 7.65
N MET A 134 23.04 24.65 7.68
CA MET A 134 22.01 23.62 7.55
C MET A 134 21.58 23.14 8.94
N VAL A 135 20.38 23.52 9.36
CA VAL A 135 19.75 23.00 10.58
C VAL A 135 18.61 22.09 10.17
N VAL A 136 18.78 20.79 10.40
CA VAL A 136 17.76 19.77 10.18
C VAL A 136 17.09 19.50 11.53
N PRO A 137 15.79 19.79 11.69
CA PRO A 137 15.10 19.49 12.93
C PRO A 137 15.11 17.99 13.19
N ALA A 138 15.20 17.63 14.47
CA ALA A 138 15.02 16.24 14.87
C ALA A 138 13.61 15.77 14.47
N PRO A 139 13.44 14.49 14.09
CA PRO A 139 12.14 13.91 13.86
C PRO A 139 11.23 14.06 15.09
N ALA A 140 9.94 14.33 14.88
CA ALA A 140 8.97 14.41 15.96
C ALA A 140 8.74 13.02 16.58
N ASP A 141 8.64 12.95 17.90
CA ASP A 141 8.51 11.71 18.67
C ASP A 141 7.27 10.88 18.26
N ASP A 142 6.17 11.55 17.90
CA ASP A 142 4.88 10.96 17.51
C ASP A 142 4.72 10.74 16.00
N ALA A 143 5.69 11.18 15.18
CA ALA A 143 5.75 10.86 13.76
C ALA A 143 6.26 9.41 13.55
N PRO A 144 5.90 8.77 12.43
CA PRO A 144 6.45 7.46 12.09
C PRO A 144 7.98 7.53 11.99
N VAL A 145 8.65 6.48 12.45
CA VAL A 145 10.07 6.30 12.16
C VAL A 145 10.26 6.08 10.66
N THR A 146 11.23 6.76 10.09
CA THR A 146 11.56 6.71 8.66
C THR A 146 13.07 6.62 8.47
N ASN A 147 13.54 6.45 7.23
CA ASN A 147 14.95 6.21 6.93
C ASN A 147 15.50 4.95 7.61
N VAL A 148 14.66 3.92 7.72
CA VAL A 148 14.99 2.59 8.21
C VAL A 148 14.89 1.59 7.07
N ASP A 149 15.77 0.60 7.05
CA ASP A 149 15.73 -0.46 6.06
C ASP A 149 14.85 -1.64 6.51
N TRP A 150 14.72 -2.65 5.65
CA TRP A 150 13.89 -3.81 5.98
C TRP A 150 14.43 -4.59 7.19
N CYS A 151 15.75 -4.67 7.35
CA CYS A 151 16.39 -5.39 8.45
C CYS A 151 16.23 -4.66 9.78
N ASP A 152 16.27 -3.33 9.78
CA ASP A 152 15.93 -2.49 10.92
C ASP A 152 14.49 -2.78 11.40
N ALA A 153 13.55 -2.83 10.45
CA ALA A 153 12.14 -3.09 10.72
C ALA A 153 11.92 -4.51 11.31
N VAL A 154 12.58 -5.53 10.75
CA VAL A 154 12.57 -6.89 11.31
C VAL A 154 13.14 -6.93 12.72
N ALA A 155 14.30 -6.31 12.95
CA ALA A 155 14.97 -6.32 14.24
C ALA A 155 14.12 -5.63 15.33
N PHE A 156 13.51 -4.49 15.01
CA PHE A 156 12.59 -3.80 15.92
C PHE A 156 11.41 -4.71 16.28
N CYS A 157 10.71 -5.27 15.29
CA CYS A 157 9.53 -6.09 15.57
C CYS A 157 9.90 -7.31 16.42
N GLN A 158 11.02 -7.97 16.14
CA GLN A 158 11.50 -9.10 16.95
C GLN A 158 11.81 -8.68 18.40
N TRP A 159 12.52 -7.56 18.59
CA TRP A 159 12.81 -7.04 19.93
C TRP A 159 11.53 -6.66 20.70
N ALA A 160 10.52 -6.16 20.00
CA ALA A 160 9.21 -5.83 20.54
C ALA A 160 8.36 -7.07 20.88
N GLY A 161 8.82 -8.29 20.56
CA GLY A 161 8.06 -9.53 20.75
C GLY A 161 6.97 -9.73 19.69
N LYS A 162 7.16 -9.14 18.52
CA LYS A 162 6.28 -9.11 17.35
C LYS A 162 7.07 -9.60 16.11
N TYR A 163 6.50 -9.42 14.92
CA TYR A 163 7.16 -9.69 13.64
C TYR A 163 6.67 -8.70 12.57
N LEU A 164 7.37 -8.57 11.44
CA LEU A 164 6.80 -7.87 10.29
C LEU A 164 5.61 -8.65 9.73
N CYS A 165 4.52 -7.94 9.41
CA CYS A 165 3.30 -8.54 8.85
C CYS A 165 3.63 -9.32 7.58
N GLY A 166 3.25 -10.59 7.51
CA GLY A 166 3.65 -11.51 6.44
C GLY A 166 2.52 -12.40 5.96
N ALA A 167 2.89 -13.60 5.50
CA ALA A 167 1.93 -14.60 5.08
C ALA A 167 1.19 -15.19 6.28
N VAL A 168 -0.13 -15.40 6.15
CA VAL A 168 -0.99 -15.95 7.22
C VAL A 168 -1.73 -17.20 6.80
N GLU A 169 -1.75 -18.17 7.69
CA GLU A 169 -2.59 -19.36 7.63
C GLU A 169 -3.01 -19.73 9.06
N ASP A 170 -4.31 -20.00 9.26
CA ASP A 170 -4.91 -20.26 10.57
C ASP A 170 -4.53 -19.25 11.67
N GLY A 171 -4.48 -17.97 11.28
CA GLY A 171 -4.17 -16.86 12.19
C GLY A 171 -2.71 -16.75 12.60
N LYS A 172 -1.82 -17.56 12.02
CA LYS A 172 -0.39 -17.56 12.32
C LYS A 172 0.44 -17.07 11.16
N LYS A 173 1.52 -16.37 11.47
CA LYS A 173 2.53 -16.06 10.46
C LYS A 173 3.27 -17.32 10.02
N ILE A 174 3.18 -17.66 8.74
CA ILE A 174 3.85 -18.84 8.15
C ILE A 174 5.13 -18.52 7.37
N GLY A 175 5.42 -17.24 7.14
CA GLY A 175 6.60 -16.81 6.38
C GLY A 175 6.38 -15.47 5.67
N PRO A 176 7.21 -15.16 4.66
CA PRO A 176 6.99 -14.02 3.78
C PRO A 176 5.81 -14.27 2.84
N VAL A 177 5.12 -13.20 2.44
CA VAL A 177 4.08 -13.24 1.40
C VAL A 177 4.70 -13.63 0.05
N SER A 178 4.06 -14.55 -0.66
CA SER A 178 4.48 -14.92 -2.01
C SER A 178 4.04 -13.86 -3.03
N GLU A 179 4.70 -13.79 -4.19
CA GLU A 179 4.24 -12.91 -5.28
C GLU A 179 2.80 -13.19 -5.71
N ALA A 180 2.38 -14.46 -5.69
CA ALA A 180 1.03 -14.86 -6.06
C ALA A 180 -0.01 -14.40 -5.02
N ASP A 181 0.41 -14.17 -3.78
CA ASP A 181 -0.46 -13.82 -2.65
C ASP A 181 -0.46 -12.33 -2.30
N LEU A 182 0.23 -11.48 -3.06
CA LEU A 182 0.28 -10.04 -2.81
C LEU A 182 -1.11 -9.37 -2.75
N LEU A 183 -2.04 -9.86 -3.57
CA LEU A 183 -3.44 -9.42 -3.63
C LEU A 183 -4.42 -10.44 -2.99
N ASN A 184 -3.91 -11.50 -2.37
CA ASN A 184 -4.73 -12.49 -1.68
C ASN A 184 -4.83 -12.16 -0.19
N PHE A 185 -5.90 -11.45 0.21
CA PHE A 185 -6.07 -11.06 1.60
C PHE A 185 -6.08 -12.26 2.57
N LYS A 186 -6.47 -13.46 2.12
CA LYS A 186 -6.53 -14.64 2.98
C LYS A 186 -5.14 -15.16 3.37
N ALA A 187 -4.11 -14.81 2.61
CA ALA A 187 -2.74 -15.23 2.81
C ALA A 187 -1.80 -14.05 3.12
N ASN A 188 -2.32 -12.84 3.37
CA ASN A 188 -1.53 -11.63 3.55
C ASN A 188 -2.08 -10.79 4.72
N GLN A 189 -1.35 -10.74 5.83
CA GLN A 189 -1.77 -10.03 7.06
C GLN A 189 -2.01 -8.54 6.82
N TRP A 190 -1.09 -7.88 6.12
CA TRP A 190 -1.17 -6.44 5.89
C TRP A 190 -2.42 -6.09 5.07
N LEU A 191 -2.63 -6.82 3.96
CA LEU A 191 -3.78 -6.61 3.09
C LEU A 191 -5.10 -6.93 3.80
N LEU A 192 -5.13 -8.03 4.58
CA LEU A 192 -6.30 -8.41 5.36
C LEU A 192 -6.72 -7.29 6.32
N ALA A 193 -5.76 -6.73 7.04
CA ALA A 193 -5.99 -5.64 7.98
C ALA A 193 -6.49 -4.37 7.28
N CYS A 194 -5.77 -3.91 6.25
CA CYS A 194 -6.11 -2.68 5.52
C CYS A 194 -7.51 -2.74 4.89
N SER A 195 -7.81 -3.86 4.22
CA SER A 195 -9.01 -4.01 3.39
C SER A 195 -10.24 -4.52 4.14
N ALA A 196 -10.14 -4.75 5.46
CA ALA A 196 -11.17 -5.45 6.25
C ALA A 196 -11.61 -6.77 5.59
N GLU A 197 -10.65 -7.63 5.23
CA GLU A 197 -10.92 -8.89 4.51
C GLU A 197 -11.54 -8.65 3.12
N ALA A 198 -10.93 -7.75 2.34
CA ALA A 198 -11.35 -7.33 1.00
C ALA A 198 -12.74 -6.67 0.91
N ARG A 199 -13.33 -6.26 2.03
CA ARG A 199 -14.59 -5.47 2.04
C ARG A 199 -14.37 -4.03 1.59
N LEU A 200 -13.16 -3.50 1.78
CA LEU A 200 -12.83 -2.11 1.53
C LEU A 200 -11.65 -1.99 0.56
N ARG A 201 -11.73 -1.01 -0.34
CA ARG A 201 -10.65 -0.70 -1.29
C ARG A 201 -9.60 0.23 -0.66
N PHE A 202 -10.07 1.13 0.20
CA PHE A 202 -9.28 2.01 1.05
C PHE A 202 -9.60 1.66 2.50
N PRO A 203 -8.73 1.98 3.47
CA PRO A 203 -9.02 1.71 4.87
C PRO A 203 -10.40 2.26 5.29
N TYR A 204 -10.78 3.42 4.76
CA TYR A 204 -12.00 4.15 5.12
C TYR A 204 -13.20 3.91 4.19
N GLY A 205 -13.13 3.04 3.17
CA GLY A 205 -14.26 2.84 2.26
C GLY A 205 -13.96 2.27 0.88
N GLY A 206 -14.99 2.26 0.03
CA GLY A 206 -14.90 1.81 -1.37
C GLY A 206 -14.52 2.89 -2.39
N VAL A 207 -14.62 4.17 -2.01
CA VAL A 207 -14.40 5.32 -2.90
C VAL A 207 -13.21 6.13 -2.37
N PHE A 208 -12.31 6.49 -3.27
CA PHE A 208 -11.15 7.32 -2.94
C PHE A 208 -11.60 8.70 -2.47
N ASP A 209 -11.01 9.15 -1.37
CA ASP A 209 -11.20 10.50 -0.84
C ASP A 209 -9.83 11.03 -0.38
N GLY A 210 -9.26 11.94 -1.18
CA GLY A 210 -7.95 12.54 -0.94
C GLY A 210 -7.87 13.40 0.33
N THR A 211 -8.98 13.61 1.04
CA THR A 211 -9.02 14.35 2.30
C THR A 211 -8.89 13.46 3.54
N LYS A 212 -8.84 12.13 3.37
CA LYS A 212 -8.90 11.17 4.48
C LYS A 212 -7.55 10.81 5.06
N CYS A 213 -6.61 10.44 4.20
CA CYS A 213 -5.28 9.95 4.55
C CYS A 213 -4.20 10.90 4.05
N ASN A 214 -3.02 10.83 4.67
CA ASN A 214 -1.88 11.67 4.31
C ASN A 214 -1.23 11.19 3.01
N LEU A 215 -1.89 11.43 1.89
CA LEU A 215 -1.37 11.31 0.53
C LEU A 215 -1.08 12.72 -0.01
N ALA A 216 -0.43 12.82 -1.18
CA ALA A 216 -0.13 14.12 -1.76
C ALA A 216 -1.40 14.94 -2.06
N ASP A 217 -2.54 14.28 -2.27
CA ASP A 217 -3.85 14.91 -2.44
C ASP A 217 -4.33 15.71 -1.20
N LEU A 218 -3.85 15.39 0.00
CA LEU A 218 -4.17 16.12 1.24
C LEU A 218 -3.42 17.46 1.34
N GLY A 219 -2.21 17.52 0.78
CA GLY A 219 -1.43 18.76 0.67
C GLY A 219 -0.54 19.12 1.87
N GLU A 220 -0.33 18.20 2.83
CA GLU A 220 0.51 18.45 4.02
C GLU A 220 2.01 18.48 3.69
N GLY A 221 2.45 17.71 2.69
CA GLY A 221 3.80 17.76 2.14
C GLY A 221 4.90 17.12 3.01
N GLY A 222 4.52 16.34 4.03
CA GLY A 222 5.44 15.61 4.89
C GLY A 222 4.71 14.56 5.73
N VAL A 223 5.46 13.82 6.55
CA VAL A 223 4.87 12.89 7.52
C VAL A 223 4.11 13.65 8.59
N LEU A 224 3.01 13.07 9.05
CA LEU A 224 2.22 13.56 10.17
C LEU A 224 2.40 12.65 11.39
N PRO A 225 2.05 13.13 12.60
CA PRO A 225 1.94 12.25 13.76
C PRO A 225 1.01 11.06 13.45
N VAL A 226 1.39 9.88 13.90
CA VAL A 226 0.61 8.66 13.64
C VAL A 226 -0.78 8.77 14.26
N GLY A 227 -1.81 8.27 13.56
CA GLY A 227 -3.21 8.32 13.97
C GLY A 227 -3.81 9.73 14.07
N SER A 228 -3.12 10.76 13.61
CA SER A 228 -3.58 12.16 13.73
C SER A 228 -4.76 12.49 12.81
N LEU A 229 -4.93 11.72 11.72
CA LEU A 229 -6.03 11.89 10.77
C LEU A 229 -7.19 10.95 11.13
N PRO A 230 -8.27 11.43 11.80
CA PRO A 230 -9.40 10.58 12.16
C PRO A 230 -10.11 9.99 10.94
N GLY A 231 -9.99 10.65 9.78
CA GLY A 231 -10.51 10.15 8.51
C GLY A 231 -9.73 8.98 7.91
N CYS A 232 -8.45 8.79 8.31
CA CYS A 232 -7.59 7.69 7.86
C CYS A 232 -7.67 6.46 8.78
N GLN A 233 -8.66 6.41 9.66
CA GLN A 233 -8.98 5.20 10.38
C GLN A 233 -9.62 4.20 9.43
N GLY A 234 -9.24 2.94 9.50
CA GLY A 234 -9.82 2.01 8.56
C GLY A 234 -9.49 0.55 8.71
N GLY A 235 -10.33 -0.25 8.07
CA GLY A 235 -10.30 -1.69 8.18
C GLY A 235 -10.91 -2.17 9.49
N TYR A 236 -10.44 -1.62 10.62
CA TYR A 236 -10.81 -1.97 12.00
C TYR A 236 -10.75 -0.73 12.90
N GLN A 237 -11.58 -0.69 13.95
CA GLN A 237 -11.56 0.42 14.90
C GLN A 237 -10.19 0.51 15.57
N GLY A 238 -9.60 1.69 15.55
CA GLY A 238 -8.28 1.97 16.11
C GLY A 238 -7.12 1.76 15.15
N LEU A 239 -7.33 1.19 13.96
CA LEU A 239 -6.28 1.01 12.95
C LEU A 239 -6.21 2.25 12.06
N PHE A 240 -5.06 2.91 12.01
CA PHE A 240 -4.82 4.15 11.27
C PHE A 240 -3.70 3.99 10.25
N ASP A 241 -3.72 4.89 9.27
CA ASP A 241 -2.59 5.17 8.36
C ASP A 241 -2.10 3.95 7.58
N MET A 242 -2.98 2.97 7.34
CA MET A 242 -2.67 1.83 6.46
C MET A 242 -2.47 2.26 4.99
N VAL A 243 -2.85 3.50 4.64
CA VAL A 243 -2.59 4.10 3.32
C VAL A 243 -2.10 5.52 3.53
N GLY A 244 -1.03 5.89 2.84
CA GLY A 244 -0.40 7.19 2.99
C GLY A 244 0.43 7.30 4.28
N ASN A 245 0.79 8.54 4.63
CA ASN A 245 1.78 8.89 5.63
C ASN A 245 3.17 8.36 5.24
N VAL A 246 3.45 7.09 5.45
CA VAL A 246 4.68 6.43 4.99
C VAL A 246 4.36 5.10 4.32
N ARG A 247 5.19 4.73 3.33
CA ARG A 247 5.23 3.37 2.82
C ARG A 247 5.66 2.43 3.94
N GLU A 248 5.16 1.21 3.92
CA GLU A 248 5.46 0.26 4.97
C GLU A 248 6.25 -0.95 4.47
N TRP A 249 7.37 -1.21 5.15
CA TRP A 249 8.00 -2.52 5.10
C TRP A 249 7.06 -3.56 5.69
N PHE A 250 6.99 -4.69 5.01
CA PHE A 250 6.31 -5.91 5.46
C PHE A 250 7.18 -7.12 5.13
N ASP A 251 6.83 -8.30 5.65
CA ASP A 251 7.49 -9.54 5.27
C ASP A 251 6.93 -10.04 3.93
N GLY A 252 7.23 -9.29 2.88
CA GLY A 252 6.84 -9.54 1.50
C GLY A 252 7.91 -10.28 0.70
N PRO A 253 7.64 -10.54 -0.59
CA PRO A 253 8.63 -11.16 -1.45
C PRO A 253 9.78 -10.17 -1.68
N CYS A 254 11.00 -10.66 -1.46
CA CYS A 254 12.22 -10.00 -1.89
C CYS A 254 12.95 -10.93 -2.85
N LYS A 255 13.34 -10.40 -4.01
CA LYS A 255 13.98 -11.16 -5.08
C LYS A 255 15.47 -10.87 -5.09
N PRO A 256 16.35 -11.85 -4.78
CA PRO A 256 17.73 -11.76 -5.18
C PRO A 256 17.82 -11.79 -6.72
N PRO A 257 18.91 -11.32 -7.34
CA PRO A 257 19.01 -11.27 -8.79
C PRO A 257 18.87 -12.68 -9.39
N PRO A 258 18.21 -12.82 -10.56
CA PRO A 258 17.92 -14.11 -11.20
C PRO A 258 19.13 -15.03 -11.38
N ASP A 259 20.35 -14.47 -11.44
CA ASP A 259 21.59 -15.21 -11.77
C ASP A 259 22.56 -15.35 -10.59
N SER A 260 22.15 -15.03 -9.37
CA SER A 260 23.09 -14.94 -8.23
C SER A 260 23.58 -16.30 -7.70
N GLY A 261 22.99 -17.43 -8.09
CA GLY A 261 23.42 -18.79 -7.69
C GLY A 261 23.40 -19.08 -6.18
N ALA A 262 23.18 -18.05 -5.36
CA ALA A 262 23.04 -18.00 -3.93
C ALA A 262 22.28 -16.70 -3.59
N PRO A 263 21.13 -16.78 -2.89
CA PRO A 263 20.30 -15.61 -2.54
C PRO A 263 21.08 -14.47 -1.87
N ASP A 264 22.18 -14.78 -1.18
CA ASP A 264 22.97 -13.84 -0.38
C ASP A 264 24.27 -13.38 -1.08
N ALA A 265 24.63 -13.91 -2.26
CA ALA A 265 25.92 -13.61 -2.88
C ALA A 265 25.99 -12.24 -3.57
N ALA A 266 24.84 -11.65 -3.90
CA ALA A 266 24.76 -10.39 -4.64
C ALA A 266 24.65 -9.14 -3.74
N GLY A 267 24.49 -9.32 -2.42
CA GLY A 267 24.32 -8.22 -1.46
C GLY A 267 22.89 -7.65 -1.43
N PRO A 268 22.59 -6.79 -0.43
CA PRO A 268 21.25 -6.20 -0.27
C PRO A 268 20.83 -5.27 -1.40
N GLU A 269 21.78 -4.75 -2.19
CA GLU A 269 21.51 -3.85 -3.31
C GLU A 269 20.88 -4.56 -4.51
N ALA A 270 20.96 -5.88 -4.51
CA ALA A 270 20.48 -6.75 -5.56
C ALA A 270 19.19 -7.49 -5.14
N ASP A 271 18.83 -7.41 -3.86
CA ASP A 271 17.63 -7.99 -3.30
C ASP A 271 16.49 -6.97 -3.31
N THR A 272 15.54 -7.18 -4.19
CA THR A 272 14.45 -6.22 -4.45
C THR A 272 13.16 -6.68 -3.79
N CYS A 273 12.76 -5.92 -2.78
CA CYS A 273 11.56 -6.08 -1.97
C CYS A 273 10.39 -5.22 -2.47
N ILE A 274 9.26 -5.31 -1.76
CA ILE A 274 8.02 -4.59 -2.01
C ILE A 274 7.61 -3.80 -0.76
N LEU A 275 7.09 -2.60 -0.96
CA LEU A 275 6.46 -1.79 0.08
C LEU A 275 4.94 -1.71 -0.11
N LYS A 276 4.20 -1.50 0.98
CA LYS A 276 2.74 -1.35 1.01
C LYS A 276 2.31 0.10 1.34
N GLY A 277 1.04 0.42 1.09
CA GLY A 277 0.35 1.61 1.63
C GLY A 277 0.57 2.93 0.90
N GLY A 278 1.75 3.15 0.30
CA GLY A 278 2.12 4.47 -0.23
C GLY A 278 2.40 5.49 0.88
N ALA A 279 2.85 6.70 0.53
CA ALA A 279 3.24 7.75 1.47
C ALA A 279 2.65 9.13 1.10
N PHE A 280 2.96 10.14 1.91
CA PHE A 280 2.55 11.54 1.71
C PHE A 280 2.93 12.16 0.35
N ASP A 281 3.91 11.60 -0.35
CA ASP A 281 4.38 12.08 -1.66
C ASP A 281 3.75 11.34 -2.85
N ASN A 282 2.90 10.36 -2.57
CA ASN A 282 2.11 9.65 -3.58
C ASN A 282 0.76 10.36 -3.79
N GLY A 283 0.45 10.74 -5.03
CA GLY A 283 -0.84 11.34 -5.40
C GLY A 283 -1.27 11.01 -6.82
N GLY A 284 -2.55 11.13 -7.10
CA GLY A 284 -3.08 10.70 -8.40
C GLY A 284 -4.49 11.14 -8.77
N GLY A 285 -5.34 11.58 -7.85
CA GLY A 285 -6.71 12.00 -8.17
C GLY A 285 -7.46 11.10 -9.17
N THR A 286 -8.35 11.69 -9.98
CA THR A 286 -9.19 10.98 -10.98
C THR A 286 -8.47 10.46 -12.23
N ASN A 287 -7.19 10.79 -12.43
CA ASN A 287 -6.43 10.47 -13.65
C ASN A 287 -5.08 9.75 -13.40
N GLY A 288 -4.72 9.48 -12.14
CA GLY A 288 -3.49 8.82 -11.72
C GLY A 288 -3.75 7.50 -10.98
N PRO A 289 -2.68 6.78 -10.58
CA PRO A 289 -2.82 5.56 -9.79
C PRO A 289 -3.48 5.91 -8.45
N VAL A 290 -4.42 5.07 -8.05
CA VAL A 290 -5.16 5.25 -6.82
C VAL A 290 -4.51 4.39 -5.73
N TYR A 291 -3.90 5.04 -4.75
CA TYR A 291 -3.18 4.40 -3.63
C TYR A 291 -4.20 3.89 -2.61
N GLY A 292 -4.43 2.58 -2.61
CA GLY A 292 -5.35 1.90 -1.70
C GLY A 292 -4.71 0.63 -1.14
N CYS A 293 -5.50 -0.21 -0.47
CA CYS A 293 -4.98 -1.41 0.20
C CYS A 293 -4.30 -2.41 -0.74
N GLY A 294 -4.65 -2.42 -2.02
CA GLY A 294 -4.02 -3.27 -3.04
C GLY A 294 -2.78 -2.66 -3.70
N PHE A 295 -2.30 -1.49 -3.26
CA PHE A 295 -1.12 -0.87 -3.84
C PHE A 295 0.16 -1.54 -3.33
N ASP A 296 1.03 -1.89 -4.28
CA ASP A 296 2.35 -2.45 -4.06
C ASP A 296 3.38 -1.57 -4.76
N GLU A 297 4.45 -1.20 -4.07
CA GLU A 297 5.60 -0.51 -4.67
C GLU A 297 6.76 -1.49 -4.81
N PRO A 298 7.02 -2.01 -6.02
CA PRO A 298 8.02 -3.04 -6.22
C PRO A 298 9.42 -2.45 -6.46
N SER A 299 10.41 -3.35 -6.54
CA SER A 299 11.78 -3.02 -6.95
C SER A 299 12.53 -2.12 -5.96
N ILE A 300 12.18 -2.22 -4.67
CA ILE A 300 12.85 -1.47 -3.60
C ILE A 300 13.97 -2.32 -3.03
N ARG A 301 15.21 -1.80 -3.03
CA ARG A 301 16.35 -2.53 -2.45
C ARG A 301 16.11 -2.82 -0.98
N ARG A 302 16.57 -3.97 -0.48
CA ARG A 302 16.43 -4.35 0.93
C ARG A 302 17.07 -3.34 1.88
N ASP A 303 18.18 -2.72 1.46
CA ASP A 303 18.90 -1.67 2.20
C ASP A 303 18.40 -0.25 1.92
N HIS A 304 17.27 -0.11 1.22
CA HIS A 304 16.71 1.20 0.94
C HIS A 304 16.26 1.88 2.23
N GLN A 305 16.72 3.11 2.44
CA GLN A 305 16.32 3.98 3.53
C GLN A 305 15.81 5.29 2.92
N SER A 306 14.60 5.70 3.29
CA SER A 306 13.99 6.94 2.78
C SER A 306 13.06 7.57 3.81
N GLY A 307 12.95 8.90 3.75
CA GLY A 307 12.14 9.72 4.66
C GLY A 307 10.61 9.54 4.50
N ASN A 308 10.20 8.69 3.58
CA ASN A 308 8.80 8.34 3.30
C ASN A 308 8.54 6.82 3.45
N THR A 309 9.46 6.08 4.07
CA THR A 309 9.39 4.63 4.28
C THR A 309 9.60 4.31 5.75
N GLY A 310 8.60 3.67 6.36
CA GLY A 310 8.60 3.18 7.74
C GLY A 310 8.04 1.76 7.79
N PHE A 311 7.40 1.38 8.89
CA PHE A 311 6.83 0.05 9.07
C PHE A 311 5.88 -0.04 10.26
N ARG A 312 5.14 -1.15 10.32
CA ARG A 312 4.37 -1.57 11.50
C ARG A 312 4.53 -3.07 11.75
N CYS A 313 4.28 -3.53 12.97
CA CYS A 313 4.43 -4.94 13.32
C CYS A 313 3.08 -5.67 13.44
N CYS A 314 3.15 -6.99 13.35
CA CYS A 314 2.07 -7.94 13.61
C CYS A 314 2.50 -8.97 14.68
N SER A 315 1.53 -9.69 15.24
CA SER A 315 1.73 -10.80 16.19
C SER A 315 0.55 -11.78 16.16
N ASP A 316 0.73 -13.01 16.66
CA ASP A 316 -0.33 -14.04 16.74
C ASP A 316 -1.18 -13.89 18.02
#